data_AF-A0A929JWL7-F1
#
_entry.id   AF-A0A929JWL7-F1
#
_cell.length_a   1.000
_cell.length_b   1.000
_cell.length_c   1.000
_cell.angle_alpha   90.00
_cell.angle_beta   90.00
_cell.angle_gamma   90.00
#
_symmetry.space_group_name_H-M   'P 1'
#
loop_
_entity.id
_entity.type
_entity.pdbx_description
1 polymer ?
#
loop_
_entity_poly.entity_id
_entity_poly.type
_entity_poly.pdbx_seq_one_letter_code
_entity_poly.pdbx_strand_id
1 'polypeptide(L)'
;MKKILLLLSLTWQANLFAQQVKIDSIKWDSKILVNNEPVFTDAGNVKGANGANIRRHGMYGSQYCRLLQLKDGRWIAGYTISRNNGYKNDPKGGLELQFSESKDNGRTWKPVSIISDPGRDLDNAQMIELPNGNILLSCRSVRWQESYVLPSLQKYR
;
A
#
# COMPACT_ATOMS: atom_id res chain seq x y z
N MET A 1 -33.62 47.79 -4.67
CA MET A 1 -32.99 47.56 -6.00
C MET A 1 -31.54 47.05 -5.93
N LYS A 2 -30.68 47.50 -4.99
CA LYS A 2 -29.28 47.02 -4.88
C LYS A 2 -29.08 45.56 -4.38
N LYS A 3 -30.06 44.95 -3.69
CA LYS A 3 -29.94 43.56 -3.19
C LYS A 3 -30.24 42.47 -4.23
N ILE A 4 -30.94 42.81 -5.32
CA ILE A 4 -31.32 41.85 -6.37
C ILE A 4 -30.16 41.62 -7.36
N LEU A 5 -29.29 42.62 -7.59
CA LEU A 5 -28.12 42.45 -8.46
C LEU A 5 -27.03 41.52 -7.86
N LEU A 6 -26.92 41.43 -6.53
CA LEU A 6 -25.89 40.63 -5.87
C LEU A 6 -26.17 39.11 -5.94
N LEU A 7 -27.44 38.70 -5.93
CA LEU A 7 -27.81 37.28 -6.07
C LEU A 7 -27.58 36.76 -7.50
N LEU A 8 -27.83 37.60 -8.52
CA LEU A 8 -27.63 37.23 -9.93
C LEU A 8 -26.15 37.07 -10.30
N SER A 9 -25.23 37.83 -9.66
CA SER A 9 -23.79 37.66 -9.86
C SER A 9 -23.23 36.38 -9.22
N LEU A 10 -23.83 35.91 -8.12
CA LEU A 10 -23.43 34.66 -7.45
C LEU A 10 -23.86 33.41 -8.24
N THR A 11 -25.01 33.44 -8.93
CA THR A 11 -25.47 32.31 -9.76
C THR A 11 -24.72 32.17 -11.08
N TRP A 12 -24.09 33.24 -11.59
CA TRP A 12 -23.28 33.19 -12.81
C TRP A 12 -21.88 32.64 -12.56
N GLN A 13 -21.27 32.93 -11.40
CA GLN A 13 -19.97 32.35 -11.05
C GLN A 13 -20.05 30.85 -10.74
N ALA A 14 -21.17 30.35 -10.21
CA ALA A 14 -21.34 28.93 -9.93
C ALA A 14 -21.34 28.04 -11.19
N ASN A 15 -21.69 28.57 -12.37
CA ASN A 15 -21.69 27.82 -13.62
C ASN A 15 -20.31 27.70 -14.28
N LEU A 16 -19.37 28.60 -13.95
CA LEU A 16 -18.00 28.54 -14.48
C LEU A 16 -17.11 27.54 -13.76
N PHE A 17 -17.50 27.06 -12.57
CA PHE A 17 -16.71 26.09 -11.79
C PHE A 17 -17.06 24.62 -12.05
N ALA A 18 -18.03 24.33 -12.92
CA ALA A 18 -18.49 22.96 -13.17
C ALA A 18 -18.52 22.57 -14.66
N GLN A 19 -17.75 23.25 -15.52
CA GLN A 19 -17.47 22.68 -16.84
C GLN A 19 -16.36 21.63 -16.66
N GLN A 20 -16.79 20.42 -16.29
CA GLN A 20 -15.93 19.26 -16.18
C GLN A 20 -15.33 19.02 -17.57
N VAL A 21 -14.09 19.47 -17.79
CA VAL A 21 -13.37 19.27 -19.05
C VAL A 21 -13.38 17.77 -19.29
N LYS A 22 -13.99 17.37 -20.41
CA LYS A 22 -14.08 15.98 -20.80
C LYS A 22 -12.65 15.49 -21.05
N ILE A 23 -12.08 14.76 -20.09
CA ILE A 23 -10.76 14.14 -20.24
C ILE A 23 -10.94 12.97 -21.22
N ASP A 24 -10.84 13.24 -22.51
CA ASP A 24 -10.97 12.21 -23.56
C ASP A 24 -9.67 11.38 -23.73
N SER A 25 -8.57 11.75 -23.06
CA SER A 25 -7.31 11.00 -23.06
C SER A 25 -6.46 11.22 -21.81
N ILE A 26 -5.87 10.16 -21.26
CA ILE A 26 -4.85 10.21 -20.20
C ILE A 26 -3.46 10.26 -20.87
N LYS A 27 -2.64 11.26 -20.51
CA LYS A 27 -1.22 11.33 -20.89
C LYS A 27 -0.34 11.05 -19.68
N TRP A 28 0.59 10.11 -19.83
CA TRP A 28 1.58 9.77 -18.82
C TRP A 28 2.88 10.52 -19.11
N ASP A 29 3.18 11.56 -18.34
CA ASP A 29 4.37 12.42 -18.58
C ASP A 29 5.56 12.13 -17.65
N SER A 30 5.34 11.53 -16.48
CA SER A 30 6.42 11.30 -15.51
C SER A 30 6.25 10.02 -14.71
N LYS A 31 7.38 9.42 -14.33
CA LYS A 31 7.44 8.26 -13.43
C LYS A 31 8.04 8.73 -12.11
N ILE A 32 7.32 8.52 -11.02
CA ILE A 32 7.81 8.80 -9.67
C ILE A 32 8.15 7.48 -8.98
N LEU A 33 9.37 7.40 -8.46
CA LEU A 33 9.80 6.30 -7.63
C LEU A 33 9.28 6.51 -6.20
N VAL A 34 8.50 5.54 -5.70
CA VAL A 34 8.00 5.56 -4.31
C VAL A 34 9.04 5.00 -3.34
N ASN A 35 9.59 3.82 -3.66
CA ASN A 35 10.64 3.17 -2.89
C ASN A 35 11.52 2.32 -3.81
N ASN A 36 12.80 2.24 -3.49
CA ASN A 36 13.75 1.36 -4.16
C ASN A 36 14.50 0.55 -3.12
N GLU A 37 13.86 -0.53 -2.67
CA GLU A 37 14.49 -1.48 -1.75
C GLU A 37 15.61 -2.24 -2.47
N PRO A 38 16.86 -2.17 -1.99
CA PRO A 38 17.97 -2.86 -2.63
C PRO A 38 17.79 -4.38 -2.63
N VAL A 39 18.28 -5.01 -3.68
CA VAL A 39 18.51 -6.45 -3.68
C VAL A 39 19.64 -6.78 -2.70
N PHE A 40 19.58 -7.96 -2.09
CA PHE A 40 20.59 -8.45 -1.17
C PHE A 40 21.06 -9.85 -1.56
N THR A 41 22.18 -10.30 -0.97
CA THR A 41 22.70 -11.65 -1.21
C THR A 41 21.71 -12.68 -0.69
N ASP A 42 20.97 -13.27 -1.63
CA ASP A 42 19.97 -14.30 -1.41
C ASP A 42 20.60 -15.58 -0.81
N ALA A 43 19.92 -16.24 0.14
CA ALA A 43 20.38 -17.50 0.72
C ALA A 43 20.27 -18.71 -0.24
N GLY A 44 19.85 -18.49 -1.48
CA GLY A 44 19.78 -19.49 -2.54
C GLY A 44 18.36 -19.97 -2.81
N ASN A 45 18.27 -21.04 -3.60
CA ASN A 45 17.02 -21.56 -4.13
C ASN A 45 16.08 -22.07 -3.01
N VAL A 46 14.95 -21.40 -2.84
CA VAL A 46 13.88 -21.86 -1.93
C VAL A 46 12.76 -22.50 -2.76
N LYS A 47 12.25 -23.66 -2.33
CA LYS A 47 11.07 -24.26 -2.95
C LYS A 47 9.83 -23.41 -2.65
N GLY A 48 9.07 -23.08 -3.69
CA GLY A 48 7.79 -22.40 -3.57
C GLY A 48 6.75 -23.26 -2.86
N ALA A 49 5.60 -22.66 -2.56
CA ALA A 49 4.47 -23.27 -1.85
C ALA A 49 4.06 -24.66 -2.40
N ASN A 50 4.13 -24.84 -3.72
CA ASN A 50 3.76 -26.06 -4.43
C ASN A 50 4.92 -27.05 -4.62
N GLY A 51 6.11 -26.76 -4.08
CA GLY A 51 7.31 -27.57 -4.21
C GLY A 51 7.97 -27.57 -5.61
N ALA A 52 7.33 -26.98 -6.63
CA ALA A 52 7.76 -27.07 -8.02
C ALA A 52 8.57 -25.85 -8.50
N ASN A 53 8.26 -24.65 -7.99
CA ASN A 53 8.93 -23.42 -8.40
C ASN A 53 10.10 -23.09 -7.48
N ILE A 54 11.21 -22.62 -8.03
CA ILE A 54 12.34 -22.07 -7.27
C ILE A 54 12.16 -20.56 -7.10
N ARG A 55 12.38 -20.05 -5.88
CA ARG A 55 12.34 -18.61 -5.55
C ARG A 55 13.71 -18.11 -5.08
N ARG A 56 13.98 -16.82 -5.34
CA ARG A 56 15.19 -16.07 -4.94
C ARG A 56 14.78 -14.71 -4.37
N HIS A 57 14.55 -14.66 -3.07
CA HIS A 57 13.95 -13.52 -2.35
C HIS A 57 14.83 -12.29 -2.31
N GLY A 58 16.15 -12.50 -2.30
CA GLY A 58 17.13 -11.42 -2.39
C GLY A 58 16.99 -10.55 -3.64
N MET A 59 16.22 -10.98 -4.65
CA MET A 59 16.02 -10.27 -5.92
C MET A 59 14.70 -9.48 -6.01
N TYR A 60 13.88 -9.48 -4.96
CA TYR A 60 12.51 -8.95 -5.03
C TYR A 60 12.36 -7.46 -4.73
N GLY A 61 13.20 -6.89 -3.86
CA GLY A 61 13.11 -5.48 -3.48
C GLY A 61 11.73 -5.11 -2.92
N SER A 62 11.07 -4.11 -3.53
CA SER A 62 9.71 -3.65 -3.15
C SER A 62 8.64 -4.24 -4.06
N GLN A 63 7.57 -4.79 -3.47
CA GLN A 63 6.51 -5.50 -4.21
C GLN A 63 5.10 -5.09 -3.76
N TYR A 64 4.12 -5.35 -4.64
CA TYR A 64 2.69 -5.28 -4.36
C TYR A 64 2.20 -3.94 -3.74
N CYS A 65 2.70 -2.81 -4.26
CA CYS A 65 2.33 -1.49 -3.78
C CYS A 65 0.83 -1.19 -3.91
N ARG A 66 0.27 -0.59 -2.87
CA ARG A 66 -1.15 -0.25 -2.72
C ARG A 66 -1.27 1.18 -2.21
N LEU A 67 -2.06 1.97 -2.93
CA LEU A 67 -2.25 3.40 -2.64
C LEU A 67 -3.58 3.63 -1.93
N LEU A 68 -3.56 4.54 -0.96
CA LEU A 68 -4.73 5.11 -0.31
C LEU A 68 -4.58 6.62 -0.29
N GLN A 69 -5.54 7.35 -0.86
CA GLN A 69 -5.66 8.78 -0.61
C GLN A 69 -6.50 8.99 0.65
N LEU A 70 -5.97 9.77 1.59
CA LEU A 70 -6.67 10.16 2.81
C LEU A 70 -7.59 11.36 2.52
N LYS A 71 -8.60 11.56 3.37
CA LYS A 71 -9.57 12.66 3.29
C LYS A 71 -8.91 14.05 3.34
N ASP A 72 -7.75 14.15 4.00
CA ASP A 72 -6.98 15.41 4.08
C ASP A 72 -6.08 15.67 2.85
N GLY A 73 -6.15 14.79 1.84
CA GLY A 73 -5.43 14.92 0.57
C GLY A 73 -4.04 14.27 0.56
N ARG A 74 -3.52 13.81 1.69
CA ARG A 74 -2.27 13.03 1.73
C ARG A 74 -2.48 11.67 1.07
N TRP A 75 -1.39 11.09 0.57
CA TRP A 75 -1.37 9.73 0.03
C TRP A 75 -0.50 8.82 0.88
N ILE A 76 -0.96 7.59 1.11
CA ILE A 76 -0.20 6.51 1.73
C ILE A 76 0.02 5.40 0.70
N ALA A 77 1.26 4.95 0.58
CA ALA A 77 1.66 3.79 -0.21
C ALA A 77 2.13 2.69 0.75
N GLY A 78 1.42 1.56 0.80
CA GLY A 78 1.84 0.36 1.51
C GLY A 78 2.40 -0.66 0.53
N TYR A 79 3.58 -1.19 0.80
CA TYR A 79 4.24 -2.18 -0.07
C TYR A 79 5.09 -3.14 0.76
N THR A 80 5.30 -4.31 0.19
CA THR A 80 6.13 -5.35 0.79
C THR A 80 7.60 -5.06 0.51
N ILE A 81 8.45 -5.24 1.51
CA ILE A 81 9.90 -5.10 1.37
C ILE A 81 10.58 -6.44 1.64
N SER A 82 11.46 -6.84 0.73
CA SER A 82 12.28 -8.05 0.85
C SER A 82 13.67 -7.67 1.32
N ARG A 83 13.92 -7.77 2.64
CA ARG A 83 15.23 -7.53 3.29
C ARG A 83 15.82 -8.76 3.95
N ASN A 84 15.07 -9.86 3.96
CA ASN A 84 15.47 -11.11 4.58
C ASN A 84 14.97 -12.30 3.74
N ASN A 85 15.42 -13.50 4.12
CA ASN A 85 15.03 -14.73 3.44
C ASN A 85 13.63 -15.19 3.86
N GLY A 86 12.59 -14.50 3.38
CA GLY A 86 11.19 -14.90 3.52
C GLY A 86 10.86 -16.24 2.83
N TYR A 87 9.59 -16.63 2.82
CA TYR A 87 9.07 -17.88 2.23
C TYR A 87 9.64 -19.18 2.83
N LYS A 88 10.23 -19.09 4.01
CA LYS A 88 10.79 -20.20 4.77
C LYS A 88 10.18 -20.21 6.17
N ASN A 89 10.05 -21.39 6.75
CA ASN A 89 9.82 -21.55 8.18
C ASN A 89 11.10 -21.16 8.96
N ASP A 90 11.24 -19.86 9.25
CA ASP A 90 12.31 -19.28 10.06
C ASP A 90 11.67 -18.36 11.13
N PRO A 91 11.74 -18.69 12.43
CA PRO A 91 11.15 -17.89 13.50
C PRO A 91 11.62 -16.43 13.58
N LYS A 92 12.74 -16.09 12.96
CA LYS A 92 13.29 -14.73 12.92
C LYS A 92 13.22 -14.09 11.53
N GLY A 93 12.79 -14.84 10.52
CA GLY A 93 12.58 -14.36 9.15
C GLY A 93 11.22 -13.72 8.97
N GLY A 94 10.89 -13.35 7.73
CA GLY A 94 9.57 -12.86 7.38
C GLY A 94 9.60 -11.56 6.59
N LEU A 95 8.89 -11.49 5.47
CA LEU A 95 8.69 -10.24 4.75
C LEU A 95 7.97 -9.19 5.61
N GLU A 96 8.33 -7.92 5.40
CA GLU A 96 7.77 -6.79 6.14
C GLU A 96 6.94 -5.90 5.21
N LEU A 97 6.03 -5.12 5.79
CA LEU A 97 5.34 -4.05 5.10
C LEU A 97 5.97 -2.72 5.46
N GLN A 98 6.31 -1.90 4.47
CA GLN A 98 6.69 -0.51 4.67
C GLN A 98 5.61 0.40 4.10
N PHE A 99 5.38 1.52 4.79
CA PHE A 99 4.46 2.55 4.37
C PHE A 99 5.21 3.84 4.11
N SER A 100 4.92 4.47 2.99
CA SER A 100 5.40 5.81 2.64
C SER A 100 4.25 6.78 2.46
N GLU A 101 4.50 8.05 2.77
CA GLU A 101 3.54 9.13 2.64
C GLU A 101 3.98 10.13 1.56
N SER A 102 3.00 10.68 0.85
CA SER A 102 3.14 11.89 0.03
C SER A 102 2.16 12.97 0.50
N LYS A 103 2.65 14.21 0.59
CA LYS A 103 1.87 15.41 0.92
C LYS A 103 1.65 16.33 -0.29
N ASP A 104 2.14 15.95 -1.45
CA ASP A 104 2.21 16.78 -2.66
C ASP A 104 1.60 16.09 -3.89
N ASN A 105 0.51 15.32 -3.66
CA ASN A 105 -0.21 14.53 -4.66
C ASN A 105 0.68 13.51 -5.39
N GLY A 106 1.49 12.77 -4.64
CA GLY A 106 2.28 11.65 -5.14
C GLY A 106 3.58 12.04 -5.86
N ARG A 107 4.04 13.30 -5.75
CA ARG A 107 5.26 13.78 -6.42
C ARG A 107 6.52 13.42 -5.62
N THR A 108 6.45 13.47 -4.30
CA THR A 108 7.50 13.02 -3.40
C THR A 108 6.95 12.06 -2.34
N TRP A 109 7.79 11.09 -1.95
CA TRP A 109 7.42 10.02 -1.02
C TRP A 109 8.47 9.90 0.08
N LYS A 110 8.00 9.67 1.32
CA LYS A 110 8.88 9.44 2.48
C LYS A 110 8.38 8.25 3.28
N PRO A 111 9.26 7.31 3.69
CA PRO A 111 8.85 6.22 4.58
C PRO A 111 8.41 6.79 5.93
N VAL A 112 7.28 6.28 6.45
CA VAL A 112 6.67 6.73 7.71
C VAL A 112 6.49 5.61 8.73
N SER A 113 6.42 4.35 8.30
CA SER A 113 6.35 3.21 9.22
C SER A 113 6.76 1.89 8.56
N ILE A 114 7.08 0.91 9.40
CA ILE A 114 7.31 -0.49 9.03
C ILE A 114 6.48 -1.35 9.98
N ILE A 115 5.87 -2.41 9.46
CA ILE A 115 5.21 -3.46 10.23
C ILE A 115 5.90 -4.78 9.90
N SER A 116 6.29 -5.50 10.95
CA SER A 116 6.90 -6.82 10.87
C SER A 116 6.29 -7.75 11.91
N ASP A 117 6.31 -9.05 11.63
CA ASP A 117 5.86 -10.10 12.53
C ASP A 117 6.84 -11.28 12.40
N PRO A 118 7.78 -11.45 13.37
CA PRO A 118 8.82 -12.47 13.28
C PRO A 118 8.25 -13.87 13.02
N GLY A 119 8.82 -14.55 12.03
CA GLY A 119 8.35 -15.87 11.60
C GLY A 119 7.20 -15.84 10.59
N ARG A 120 6.81 -14.65 10.11
CA ARG A 120 5.71 -14.51 9.15
C ARG A 120 6.07 -13.59 8.01
N ASP A 121 5.68 -13.98 6.80
CA ASP A 121 5.67 -13.07 5.67
C ASP A 121 4.42 -12.22 5.70
N LEU A 122 4.61 -10.92 5.95
CA LEU A 122 3.59 -9.91 5.73
C LEU A 122 3.66 -9.44 4.27
N ASP A 123 2.53 -9.47 3.56
CA ASP A 123 2.50 -9.15 2.13
C ASP A 123 1.13 -8.64 1.69
N ASN A 124 1.06 -7.98 0.52
CA ASN A 124 -0.16 -7.48 -0.11
C ASN A 124 -1.02 -6.60 0.82
N ALA A 125 -0.45 -5.47 1.28
CA ALA A 125 -1.19 -4.49 2.07
C ALA A 125 -2.51 -4.07 1.38
N GLN A 126 -3.54 -3.79 2.17
CA GLN A 126 -4.77 -3.18 1.72
C GLN A 126 -5.30 -2.29 2.84
N MET A 127 -5.56 -1.03 2.51
CA MET A 127 -5.82 0.01 3.50
C MET A 127 -7.13 0.71 3.21
N ILE A 128 -7.85 1.09 4.28
CA ILE A 128 -8.95 2.06 4.22
C ILE A 128 -8.78 3.06 5.36
N GLU A 129 -9.26 4.29 5.13
CA GLU A 129 -9.37 5.29 6.20
C GLU A 129 -10.73 5.16 6.90
N LEU A 130 -10.70 4.99 8.22
CA LEU A 130 -11.89 4.93 9.07
C LEU A 130 -12.47 6.33 9.33
N PRO A 131 -13.73 6.45 9.81
CA PRO A 131 -14.35 7.74 10.12
C PRO A 131 -13.57 8.61 11.10
N ASN A 132 -12.83 8.00 12.04
CA ASN A 132 -12.04 8.69 13.05
C ASN A 132 -10.62 9.07 12.57
N GLY A 133 -10.29 8.86 11.29
CA GLY A 133 -8.97 9.16 10.70
C GLY A 133 -7.92 8.07 10.90
N ASN A 134 -8.23 6.99 11.62
CA ASN A 134 -7.33 5.83 11.70
C ASN A 134 -7.31 5.07 10.36
N ILE A 135 -6.20 4.40 10.07
CA ILE A 135 -6.10 3.50 8.92
C ILE A 135 -6.34 2.07 9.39
N LEU A 136 -7.34 1.40 8.81
CA LEU A 136 -7.49 -0.04 8.95
C LEU A 136 -6.66 -0.73 7.87
N LEU A 137 -5.72 -1.56 8.31
CA LEU A 137 -4.87 -2.38 7.45
C LEU A 137 -5.35 -3.82 7.44
N SER A 138 -5.41 -4.41 6.25
CA SER A 138 -5.42 -5.85 6.03
C SER A 138 -4.21 -6.25 5.20
N CYS A 139 -3.68 -7.45 5.45
CA CYS A 139 -2.56 -8.00 4.70
C CYS A 139 -2.58 -9.52 4.79
N ARG A 140 -1.76 -10.18 3.97
CA ARG A 140 -1.42 -11.58 4.22
C ARG A 140 -0.46 -11.66 5.40
N SER A 141 -0.64 -12.68 6.22
CA SER A 141 0.28 -13.06 7.30
C SER A 141 0.52 -14.56 7.19
N VAL A 142 1.65 -14.93 6.58
CA VAL A 142 1.90 -16.31 6.16
C VAL A 142 2.98 -16.96 7.03
N ARG A 143 2.64 -18.08 7.66
CA ARG A 143 3.61 -19.02 8.22
C ARG A 143 3.86 -20.11 7.20
N TRP A 144 5.09 -20.19 6.71
CA TRP A 144 5.42 -21.11 5.64
C TRP A 144 5.64 -22.53 6.15
N GLN A 145 5.22 -23.51 5.36
CA GLN A 145 5.30 -24.94 5.67
C GLN A 145 4.63 -25.35 6.99
N GLU A 146 3.69 -24.56 7.48
CA GLU A 146 2.98 -24.79 8.73
C GLU A 146 1.49 -24.49 8.54
N SER A 147 0.64 -25.39 9.02
CA SER A 147 -0.79 -25.14 9.18
C SER A 147 -1.08 -24.85 10.64
N TYR A 148 -1.94 -23.87 10.90
CA TYR A 148 -2.35 -23.52 12.26
C TYR A 148 -3.80 -23.04 12.28
N VAL A 149 -4.44 -23.17 13.44
CA VAL A 149 -5.77 -22.62 13.69
C VAL A 149 -5.60 -21.37 14.54
N LEU A 150 -6.27 -20.28 14.15
CA LEU A 150 -6.31 -19.09 14.99
C LEU A 150 -7.10 -19.40 16.26
N PRO A 151 -6.57 -19.09 17.47
CA PRO A 151 -7.27 -19.37 18.73
C PRO A 151 -8.68 -18.75 18.79
N SER A 152 -8.90 -17.61 18.13
CA SER A 152 -10.21 -16.97 18.03
C SER A 152 -11.24 -17.80 17.26
N LEU A 153 -10.80 -18.66 16.32
CA LEU A 153 -11.66 -19.54 15.53
C LEU A 153 -11.96 -20.87 16.25
N GLN A 154 -11.19 -21.24 17.28
CA GLN A 154 -11.48 -22.42 18.08
C GLN A 154 -12.77 -22.29 18.90
N LYS A 155 -13.18 -21.05 19.25
CA LYS A 155 -14.43 -20.80 20.00
C LYS A 155 -15.71 -21.14 19.24
N TYR A 156 -15.62 -21.46 17.95
CA TYR A 156 -16.76 -21.75 17.07
C TYR A 156 -16.75 -23.19 16.53
N ARG A 157 -15.96 -24.08 17.16
CA ARG A 157 -15.98 -25.54 16.93
C ARG A 157 -16.52 -26.24 18.16
#